data_AF-A0A0A8XF34-F1
#
_entry.id   AF-A0A0A8XF34-F1
#
_cell.length_a   1.000
_cell.length_b   1.000
_cell.length_c   1.000
_cell.angle_alpha   90.00
_cell.angle_beta   90.00
_cell.angle_gamma   90.00
#
_symmetry.space_group_name_H-M   'P 1'
#
loop_
_entity.id
_entity.type
_entity.pdbx_description
1 polymer ?
#
loop_
_entity_poly.entity_id
_entity_poly.type
_entity_poly.pdbx_seq_one_letter_code
_entity_poly.pdbx_strand_id
1 'polypeptide(L)' 'MSISEIIRILQKNPVNGAINIPCGYLKRYIKEIPNRHIVIIASNELEKNFGARLLKKYGYNVKGYTITGPSQ' A
#
# COMPACT_ATOMS: atom_id res chain seq x y z
N MET A 1 13.59 -5.28 17.17
CA MET A 1 13.74 -4.36 16.03
C MET A 1 12.97 -4.97 14.87
N SER A 2 11.69 -4.64 14.72
CA SER A 2 10.82 -5.18 13.66
C SER A 2 10.53 -4.05 12.69
N ILE A 3 11.10 -4.13 11.49
CA ILE A 3 10.96 -3.13 10.43
C ILE A 3 9.64 -3.43 9.72
N SER A 4 8.67 -2.53 9.88
CA SER A 4 7.33 -2.63 9.29
C SER A 4 7.38 -2.37 7.79
N GLU A 5 7.15 -3.40 6.98
CA GLU A 5 7.08 -3.31 5.52
C GLU A 5 5.85 -2.52 5.06
N ILE A 6 6.10 -1.48 4.25
CA ILE A 6 5.12 -0.54 3.73
C ILE A 6 4.67 -1.02 2.34
N ILE A 7 3.36 -1.08 2.08
CA ILE A 7 2.82 -1.45 0.77
C ILE A 7 2.72 -0.22 -0.13
N ARG A 8 3.25 -0.36 -1.35
CA ARG A 8 3.24 0.66 -2.41
C ARG A 8 2.33 0.23 -3.57
N ILE A 9 1.60 1.19 -4.13
CA ILE A 9 1.04 1.15 -5.49
C ILE A 9 1.76 2.24 -6.34
N LEU A 10 2.60 1.79 -7.30
CA LEU A 10 3.19 2.42 -8.51
C LEU A 10 4.24 3.58 -8.48
N GLN A 11 4.91 3.74 -9.65
CA GLN A 11 6.24 4.33 -10.01
C GLN A 11 6.45 5.81 -9.62
N LYS A 12 7.56 6.24 -8.96
CA LYS A 12 8.84 6.60 -9.63
C LYS A 12 10.09 6.70 -8.71
N ASN A 13 10.02 6.43 -7.40
CA ASN A 13 11.18 6.43 -6.48
C ASN A 13 11.06 5.27 -5.46
N PRO A 14 12.07 4.40 -5.28
CA PRO A 14 12.00 3.32 -4.30
C PRO A 14 12.21 3.86 -2.88
N VAL A 15 11.20 3.66 -2.02
CA VAL A 15 11.39 3.76 -0.56
C VAL A 15 11.99 2.43 -0.10
N ASN A 16 13.12 2.48 0.59
CA ASN A 16 13.81 1.27 1.05
C ASN A 16 12.90 0.47 2.01
N GLY A 17 12.70 -0.82 1.75
CA GLY A 17 11.81 -1.69 2.55
C GLY A 17 10.32 -1.67 2.18
N ALA A 18 9.92 -1.07 1.05
CA ALA A 18 8.53 -1.09 0.57
C ALA A 18 8.26 -2.20 -0.47
N ILE A 19 7.08 -2.83 -0.40
CA ILE A 19 6.61 -3.84 -1.36
C ILE A 19 5.78 -3.15 -2.44
N ASN A 20 6.23 -3.18 -3.70
CA ASN A 20 5.51 -2.58 -4.82
C ASN A 20 4.52 -3.56 -5.45
N ILE A 21 3.23 -3.31 -5.24
CA ILE A 21 2.15 -4.09 -5.80
C ILE A 21 1.25 -3.15 -6.60
N PRO A 22 1.11 -3.31 -7.93
CA PRO A 22 0.19 -2.49 -8.69
C PRO A 22 -1.26 -2.71 -8.21
N CYS A 23 -2.08 -1.65 -8.25
CA CYS A 23 -3.44 -1.63 -7.69
C CYS A 23 -4.30 -2.84 -8.13
N GLY A 24 -4.30 -3.13 -9.44
CA GLY A 24 -5.05 -4.26 -10.01
C GLY A 24 -4.56 -5.64 -9.59
N TYR A 25 -3.32 -5.75 -9.10
CA TYR A 25 -2.72 -6.98 -8.62
C TYR A 25 -2.79 -7.14 -7.11
N LEU A 26 -3.17 -6.08 -6.38
CA LEU A 26 -3.22 -6.09 -4.91
C LEU A 26 -4.01 -7.28 -4.36
N LYS A 27 -5.16 -7.60 -4.96
CA LYS A 27 -5.99 -8.74 -4.54
C LYS A 27 -5.27 -10.09 -4.65
N ARG A 28 -4.39 -10.26 -5.65
CA ARG A 28 -3.67 -11.52 -5.90
C ARG A 28 -2.54 -11.71 -4.88
N TYR A 29 -1.79 -10.65 -4.64
CA TYR A 29 -0.61 -10.67 -3.76
C TYR A 29 -0.95 -10.34 -2.29
N ILE A 30 -2.23 -10.17 -1.95
CA ILE A 30 -2.64 -9.73 -0.61
C ILE A 30 -2.24 -10.70 0.50
N LYS A 31 -1.98 -11.98 0.19
CA LYS A 31 -1.56 -12.98 1.17
C LYS A 31 -0.05 -13.01 1.39
N GLU A 32 0.71 -12.42 0.48
CA GLU A 32 2.19 -12.41 0.51
C GLU A 32 2.73 -11.23 1.32
N ILE A 33 1.85 -10.33 1.77
CA ILE A 33 2.21 -9.21 2.63
C ILE A 33 2.51 -9.75 4.04
N PRO A 34 3.76 -9.65 4.53
CA PRO A 34 4.13 -10.30 5.79
C PRO A 34 3.55 -9.57 7.02
N ASN A 35 3.39 -8.25 6.94
CA ASN A 35 2.99 -7.42 8.07
C ASN A 35 1.50 -7.04 8.02
N ARG A 36 0.83 -7.13 9.18
CA ARG A 36 -0.55 -6.68 9.34
C ARG A 36 -0.69 -5.16 9.51
N HIS A 37 0.39 -4.45 9.86
CA HIS A 37 0.41 -2.99 10.00
C HIS A 37 0.97 -2.34 8.74
N ILE A 38 0.15 -1.52 8.07
CA ILE A 38 0.45 -1.07 6.71
C ILE A 38 0.30 0.44 6.59
N VAL A 39 1.28 1.08 5.94
CA VAL A 39 1.13 2.42 5.38
C VAL A 39 0.97 2.27 3.87
N ILE A 40 0.04 3.04 3.29
CA ILE A 40 -0.23 2.99 1.84
C ILE A 40 0.45 4.18 1.17
N ILE A 41 1.29 3.90 0.18
CA ILE A 41 1.80 4.93 -0.73
C ILE A 41 1.10 4.75 -2.08
N ALA A 42 0.38 5.78 -2.53
CA ALA A 42 -0.44 5.75 -3.74
C ALA A 42 -0.22 6.99 -4.61
N SER A 43 -0.53 6.88 -5.91
CA SER A 43 -0.40 8.02 -6.82
C SER A 43 -1.58 9.00 -6.74
N ASN A 44 -2.75 8.55 -6.32
CA ASN A 44 -3.96 9.36 -6.24
C ASN A 44 -4.92 8.84 -5.16
N GLU A 45 -6.01 9.57 -4.93
CA GLU A 45 -7.02 9.19 -3.93
C GLU A 45 -7.75 7.90 -4.25
N LEU A 46 -7.98 7.61 -5.53
CA LEU A 46 -8.69 6.41 -5.97
C LEU A 46 -7.92 5.15 -5.60
N GLU A 47 -6.62 5.11 -5.93
CA GLU A 47 -5.73 4.01 -5.56
C GLU A 47 -5.60 3.86 -4.05
N LYS A 48 -5.44 4.98 -3.33
CA LYS A 48 -5.38 4.99 -1.85
C LYS A 48 -6.65 4.41 -1.24
N ASN A 49 -7.82 4.87 -1.68
CA ASN A 49 -9.11 4.45 -1.14
C ASN A 49 -9.40 2.97 -1.46
N PHE A 50 -9.12 2.55 -2.70
CA PHE A 50 -9.27 1.16 -3.11
C PHE A 50 -8.36 0.24 -2.29
N GLY A 51 -7.06 0.57 -2.23
CA GLY A 51 -6.08 -0.20 -1.47
C GLY A 51 -6.44 -0.30 0.01
N ALA A 52 -6.82 0.82 0.63
CA ALA A 52 -7.21 0.85 2.04
C ALA A 52 -8.43 -0.02 2.34
N ARG A 53 -9.47 0.06 1.48
CA ARG A 53 -10.68 -0.77 1.63
C ARG A 53 -10.37 -2.24 1.48
N LEU A 54 -9.57 -2.60 0.48
CA LEU A 54 -9.21 -3.99 0.22
C LEU A 54 -8.37 -4.55 1.36
N LEU A 55 -7.33 -3.84 1.79
CA LEU A 55 -6.46 -4.27 2.90
C LEU A 55 -7.27 -4.45 4.20
N LYS A 56 -8.13 -3.49 4.56
CA LYS A 56 -9.01 -3.62 5.73
C LYS A 56 -9.93 -4.84 5.63
N LYS A 57 -10.51 -5.09 4.46
CA LYS A 57 -11.37 -6.27 4.22
C LYS A 57 -10.64 -7.60 4.48
N TYR A 58 -9.33 -7.65 4.25
CA TYR A 58 -8.52 -8.85 4.47
C TYR A 58 -7.83 -8.88 5.86
N GLY A 59 -8.26 -8.00 6.78
CA GLY A 59 -7.79 -7.99 8.16
C GLY A 59 -6.47 -7.24 8.39
N TYR A 60 -6.05 -6.40 7.44
CA TYR A 60 -4.89 -5.54 7.62
C TYR A 60 -5.26 -4.24 8.35
N ASN A 61 -4.35 -3.79 9.21
CA ASN A 61 -4.43 -2.56 9.97
C ASN A 61 -3.68 -1.44 9.25
N VAL A 62 -4.43 -0.66 8.46
CA VAL A 62 -3.91 0.50 7.74
C VAL A 62 -3.68 1.66 8.73
N LYS A 63 -2.42 2.03 8.96
CA LYS A 63 -1.99 3.05 9.93
C LYS A 63 -1.92 4.46 9.36
N GLY A 64 -1.82 4.59 8.05
CA GLY A 64 -1.72 5.89 7.39
C GLY A 64 -1.59 5.74 5.88
N TYR A 65 -1.52 6.86 5.19
CA TYR A 65 -1.29 6.90 3.76
C TYR A 65 -0.55 8.15 3.33
N THR A 66 0.10 8.09 2.17
CA THR A 66 0.73 9.21 1.50
C THR A 66 0.35 9.17 0.02
N ILE A 67 -0.05 10.33 -0.52
CA ILE A 67 -0.31 10.50 -1.95
C ILE A 67 0.90 11.23 -2.54
N THR A 68 1.52 10.63 -3.55
CA THR A 68 2.75 11.17 -4.17
C THR A 68 2.54 11.68 -5.59
N GLY A 69 1.37 11.47 -6.17
CA GLY A 69 1.03 12.06 -7.47
C GLY A 69 0.56 13.51 -7.32
N PRO A 70 0.43 14.22 -8.45
CA PRO A 70 -0.07 15.59 -8.44
C PRO A 70 -1.46 15.64 -7.81
N SER A 71 -1.69 16.62 -6.94
CA SER A 71 -3.03 16.99 -6.50
C SER A 71 -3.83 17.36 -7.75
N GLN A 72 -4.82 16.52 -8.09
CA GLN A 72 -5.79 16.81 -9.14
C GLN A 72 -6.75 17.88 -8.65
#